data_AF-A0A2G9TCZ3-F1
#
_entry.id   AF-A0A2G9TCZ3-F1
#
_cell.length_a   1.000
_cell.length_b   1.000
_cell.length_c   1.000
_cell.angle_alpha   90.00
_cell.angle_beta   90.00
_cell.angle_gamma   90.00
#
_symmetry.space_group_name_H-M   'P 1'
#
loop_
_entity.id
_entity.type
_entity.pdbx_description
1 polymer ?
#
loop_
_entity_poly.entity_id
_entity_poly.type
_entity_poly.pdbx_seq_one_letter_code
_entity_poly.pdbx_strand_id
1 'polypeptide(L)'
;MYWDKFVRRKTRQKFKDQVDEEILTSILGEEKSSGDNSFDYRYTCWLWIGVIFTNGQFLYRVGYLLCSACGVFISPFFYAFHLIDVVLSFPMLKAILQSVTHNLQQLILTIMMVLVVVYLYTVIAFNFFRKFFVQEGEDGEEPDRKCHNMLTCFIYHFYAGVRAGGGIGDELESPYGDELEYPRMFYDISFFFFVIVILVAIMQGISNVDYD
;
A
#
# COMPACT_ATOMS: atom_id res chain seq x y z
N MET A 1 29.68 12.44 5.93
CA MET A 1 30.78 13.17 6.58
C MET A 1 31.57 13.85 5.48
N TYR A 2 31.55 15.18 5.43
CA TYR A 2 32.22 15.92 4.35
C TYR A 2 33.71 16.09 4.68
N TRP A 3 34.57 15.94 3.67
CA TRP A 3 36.03 15.91 3.85
C TRP A 3 36.63 17.28 4.19
N ASP A 4 36.06 18.35 3.62
CA ASP A 4 36.54 19.71 3.85
C ASP A 4 35.85 20.35 5.06
N LYS A 5 36.53 20.26 6.20
CA LYS A 5 36.11 20.88 7.47
C LYS A 5 36.19 22.41 7.45
N PHE A 6 36.85 23.01 6.45
CA PHE A 6 37.05 24.46 6.35
C PHE A 6 35.99 25.19 5.51
N VAL A 7 34.92 24.51 5.10
CA VAL A 7 33.82 25.10 4.31
C VAL A 7 33.25 26.36 4.97
N ARG A 8 33.04 26.38 6.29
CA ARG A 8 32.50 27.56 6.98
C ARG A 8 33.41 28.78 6.86
N ARG A 9 34.73 28.59 6.98
CA ARG A 9 35.72 29.67 6.81
C ARG A 9 35.76 30.18 5.38
N LYS A 10 35.73 29.28 4.40
CA LYS A 10 35.68 29.65 2.97
C LYS A 10 34.42 30.43 2.63
N THR A 11 33.25 30.01 3.14
CA THR A 11 31.98 30.72 2.94
C THR A 11 32.01 32.11 3.56
N ARG A 12 32.53 32.24 4.79
CA ARG A 12 32.68 33.54 5.46
C ARG A 12 33.60 34.49 4.68
N GLN A 13 34.72 33.99 4.17
CA GLN A 13 35.66 34.79 3.39
C GLN A 13 35.07 35.22 2.04
N LYS A 14 34.21 34.40 1.43
CA LYS A 14 33.59 34.68 0.13
C LYS A 14 32.49 35.75 0.19
N PHE A 15 31.76 35.83 1.31
CA PHE A 15 30.61 36.74 1.46
C PHE A 15 30.87 37.93 2.38
N LYS A 16 32.11 38.11 2.84
CA LYS A 16 32.51 39.15 3.80
C LYS A 16 32.16 40.58 3.35
N ASP A 17 32.28 40.86 2.06
CA ASP A 17 32.06 42.21 1.51
C ASP A 17 30.57 42.48 1.19
N GLN A 18 29.70 41.47 1.24
CA GLN A 18 28.29 41.57 0.83
C GLN A 18 27.32 41.51 2.01
N VAL A 19 27.69 40.84 3.10
CA VAL A 19 26.80 40.56 4.24
C VAL A 19 27.57 40.83 5.53
N ASP A 20 26.89 41.46 6.51
CA ASP A 20 27.48 41.75 7.81
C ASP A 20 27.93 40.48 8.54
N GLU A 21 29.05 40.59 9.25
CA GLU A 21 29.72 39.46 9.91
C GLU A 21 28.88 38.84 11.04
N GLU A 22 28.03 39.64 11.71
CA GLU A 22 27.06 39.17 12.70
C GLU A 22 25.98 38.27 12.08
N ILE A 23 25.46 38.65 10.91
CA ILE A 23 24.44 37.87 10.19
C ILE A 23 25.07 36.55 9.70
N LEU A 24 26.27 36.60 9.14
CA LEU A 24 27.02 35.40 8.75
C LEU A 24 27.27 34.46 9.94
N THR A 25 27.58 34.99 11.11
CA THR A 25 27.84 34.18 12.32
C THR A 25 26.56 33.54 12.87
N SER A 26 25.43 34.26 12.84
CA SER A 26 24.15 33.71 13.29
C SER A 26 23.62 32.59 12.39
N ILE A 27 23.86 32.65 11.07
CA ILE A 27 23.41 31.63 10.10
C ILE A 27 24.32 30.40 10.09
N LEU A 28 25.65 30.59 10.03
CA LEU A 28 26.59 29.47 9.96
C LEU A 28 26.83 28.79 11.32
N GLY A 29 26.51 29.49 12.42
CA GLY A 29 26.82 29.07 13.78
C GLY A 29 28.32 29.22 14.12
N GLU A 30 28.64 29.22 15.41
CA GLU A 30 30.02 29.28 15.88
C GLU A 30 30.78 27.99 15.59
N GLU A 31 32.09 28.11 15.36
CA GLU A 31 32.98 26.95 15.30
C GLU A 31 33.17 26.42 16.71
N LYS A 32 32.97 25.11 16.86
CA LYS A 32 33.22 24.43 18.13
C LYS A 32 34.71 24.50 18.47
N SER A 33 35.05 24.86 19.71
CA SER A 33 36.45 24.91 20.15
C SER A 33 37.06 23.51 20.18
N SER A 34 38.37 23.40 19.93
CA SER A 34 39.09 22.13 19.78
C SER A 34 39.08 21.20 21.01
N GLY A 35 38.52 21.65 22.15
CA GLY A 35 38.37 20.85 23.38
C GLY A 35 36.93 20.65 23.85
N ASP A 36 35.94 21.16 23.12
CA ASP A 36 34.54 21.04 23.53
C ASP A 36 33.91 19.72 23.04
N ASN A 37 33.88 18.74 23.95
CA ASN A 37 33.25 17.43 23.76
C ASN A 37 31.73 17.44 24.04
N SER A 38 31.09 18.61 24.13
CA SER A 38 29.64 18.69 24.29
C SER A 38 28.92 17.90 23.19
N PHE A 39 27.84 17.19 23.52
CA PHE A 39 27.11 16.44 22.53
C PHE A 39 26.16 17.39 21.78
N ASP A 40 26.29 17.50 20.46
CA ASP A 40 25.41 18.36 19.66
C ASP A 40 24.10 17.62 19.36
N TYR A 41 23.14 17.74 20.27
CA TYR A 41 21.83 17.10 20.13
C TYR A 41 21.08 17.53 18.87
N ARG A 42 21.29 18.77 18.37
CA ARG A 42 20.62 19.26 17.15
C ARG A 42 21.15 18.56 15.92
N TYR A 43 22.48 18.45 15.80
CA TYR A 43 23.12 17.71 14.71
C TYR A 43 22.75 16.22 14.76
N THR A 44 22.81 15.61 15.95
CA THR A 44 22.44 14.22 16.13
C THR A 44 20.98 13.98 15.77
N CYS A 45 20.05 14.83 16.22
CA CYS A 45 18.64 14.70 15.88
C CYS A 45 18.40 14.81 14.36
N TRP A 46 19.01 15.80 13.70
CA TRP A 46 18.93 15.95 12.24
C TRP A 46 19.52 14.75 11.49
N LEU A 47 20.67 14.23 11.95
CA LEU A 47 21.32 13.07 11.36
C LEU A 47 20.44 11.82 11.50
N TRP A 48 19.92 11.55 12.70
CA TRP A 48 19.09 10.38 12.94
C TRP A 48 17.77 10.46 12.18
N ILE A 49 16.98 11.52 12.41
CA ILE A 49 15.63 11.66 11.85
C ILE A 49 15.68 11.93 10.34
N GLY A 50 16.59 12.81 9.91
CA GLY A 50 16.61 13.31 8.53
C GLY A 50 17.44 12.47 7.56
N VAL A 51 18.49 11.79 8.03
CA VAL A 51 19.45 11.08 7.15
C VAL A 51 19.46 9.57 7.36
N ILE A 52 19.46 9.11 8.61
CA ILE A 52 19.55 7.68 8.92
C ILE A 52 18.20 6.98 8.69
N PHE A 53 17.11 7.55 9.21
CA PHE A 53 15.77 6.95 9.06
C PHE A 53 15.22 7.04 7.63
N THR A 54 15.71 7.92 6.79
CA THR A 54 15.32 8.03 5.36
C THR A 54 16.10 7.08 4.45
N ASN A 55 17.18 6.45 4.94
CA ASN A 55 17.98 5.53 4.14
C ASN A 55 17.32 4.14 4.06
N GLY A 56 16.76 3.80 2.90
CA GLY A 56 16.07 2.52 2.69
C GLY A 56 16.93 1.27 2.96
N GLN A 57 18.23 1.30 2.68
CA GLN A 57 19.15 0.19 2.97
C GLN A 57 19.37 0.02 4.49
N PHE A 58 19.39 1.12 5.23
CA PHE A 58 19.49 1.08 6.69
C PHE A 58 18.19 0.55 7.31
N LEU A 59 17.05 1.10 6.91
CA LEU A 59 15.73 0.65 7.37
C LEU A 59 15.51 -0.84 7.10
N TYR A 60 15.92 -1.33 5.93
CA TYR A 60 15.84 -2.75 5.59
C TYR A 60 16.62 -3.63 6.57
N ARG A 61 17.87 -3.27 6.87
CA ARG A 61 18.72 -4.02 7.82
C ARG A 61 18.21 -3.94 9.26
N VAL A 62 17.67 -2.80 9.68
CA VAL A 62 17.04 -2.65 11.00
C VAL A 62 15.78 -3.52 11.10
N GLY A 63 14.93 -3.49 10.07
CA GLY A 63 13.75 -4.36 9.99
C GLY A 63 14.10 -5.84 10.05
N TYR A 64 15.16 -6.26 9.34
CA TYR A 64 15.68 -7.62 9.40
C TYR A 64 16.10 -8.02 10.82
N LEU A 65 16.85 -7.14 11.52
CA LEU A 65 17.25 -7.38 12.91
C LEU A 65 16.03 -7.49 13.84
N LEU A 66 15.03 -6.63 13.67
CA LEU A 66 13.79 -6.66 14.45
C LEU A 66 13.01 -7.96 14.22
N CYS A 67 12.85 -8.40 12.97
CA CYS A 67 12.23 -9.69 12.66
C CYS A 67 12.99 -10.85 13.30
N SER A 68 14.32 -10.80 13.31
CA SER A 68 15.16 -11.83 13.95
C SER A 68 14.94 -11.89 15.47
N ALA A 69 14.91 -10.72 16.13
CA ALA A 69 14.60 -10.62 17.56
C ALA A 69 13.17 -11.12 17.87
N CYS A 70 12.17 -10.71 17.09
CA CYS A 70 10.79 -11.21 17.22
C CYS A 70 10.69 -12.72 17.01
N GLY A 71 11.54 -13.30 16.15
CA GLY A 71 11.68 -14.74 15.96
C GLY A 71 12.03 -15.49 17.23
N VAL A 72 12.91 -14.90 18.05
CA VAL A 72 13.35 -15.45 19.33
C VAL A 72 12.34 -15.18 20.44
N PHE A 73 11.83 -13.95 20.55
CA PHE A 73 11.03 -13.53 21.70
C PHE A 73 9.53 -13.83 21.59
N ILE A 74 8.96 -13.89 20.38
CA ILE A 74 7.51 -14.01 20.17
C ILE A 74 7.16 -15.35 19.55
N SER A 75 7.64 -15.64 18.34
CA SER A 75 7.38 -16.92 17.67
C SER A 75 8.38 -17.21 16.54
N PRO A 76 8.73 -18.48 16.29
CA PRO A 76 9.63 -18.86 15.19
C PRO A 76 9.13 -18.47 13.80
N PHE A 77 7.84 -18.15 13.63
CA PHE A 77 7.23 -17.75 12.36
C PHE A 77 7.94 -16.55 11.73
N PHE A 78 8.49 -15.63 12.53
CA PHE A 78 9.16 -14.44 12.00
C PHE A 78 10.46 -14.74 11.22
N TYR A 79 11.05 -15.93 11.37
CA TYR A 79 12.16 -16.35 10.53
C TYR A 79 11.75 -16.57 9.06
N ALA A 80 10.47 -16.83 8.77
CA ALA A 80 9.98 -16.95 7.40
C ALA A 80 10.16 -15.66 6.59
N PHE A 81 10.08 -14.48 7.23
CA PHE A 81 10.32 -13.20 6.54
C PHE A 81 11.78 -13.05 6.06
N HIS A 82 12.74 -13.77 6.66
CA HIS A 82 14.13 -13.71 6.23
C HIS A 82 14.33 -14.38 4.86
N LEU A 83 13.42 -15.26 4.44
CA LEU A 83 13.46 -15.85 3.10
C LEU A 83 13.24 -14.81 1.99
N ILE A 84 12.55 -13.70 2.28
CA ILE A 84 12.37 -12.59 1.33
C ILE A 84 13.73 -11.97 0.95
N ASP A 85 14.68 -11.92 1.89
CA ASP A 85 16.04 -11.43 1.61
C ASP A 85 16.77 -12.31 0.60
N VAL A 86 16.63 -13.63 0.73
CA VAL A 86 17.18 -14.60 -0.22
C VAL A 86 16.61 -14.36 -1.62
N VAL A 87 15.30 -14.11 -1.73
CA VAL A 87 14.63 -13.77 -2.99
C VAL A 87 15.18 -12.47 -3.59
N LEU A 88 15.34 -11.42 -2.78
CA LEU A 88 15.83 -10.11 -3.21
C LEU A 88 17.34 -10.09 -3.53
N SER A 89 18.10 -11.08 -3.04
CA SER A 89 19.51 -11.27 -3.39
C SER A 89 19.71 -11.69 -4.84
N PHE A 90 18.70 -12.30 -5.49
CA PHE A 90 18.79 -12.68 -6.89
C PHE A 90 18.37 -11.52 -7.81
N PRO A 91 19.26 -11.04 -8.70
CA PRO A 91 18.98 -9.87 -9.53
C PRO A 91 17.79 -10.09 -10.49
N MET A 92 17.56 -11.32 -10.93
CA MET A 92 16.42 -11.68 -11.78
C MET A 92 15.07 -11.53 -11.05
N LEU A 93 14.96 -12.07 -9.82
CA LEU A 93 13.72 -12.00 -9.05
C LEU A 93 13.44 -10.56 -8.59
N LYS A 94 14.50 -9.80 -8.28
CA LYS A 94 14.38 -8.38 -7.99
C LYS A 94 13.85 -7.59 -9.18
N ALA A 95 14.29 -7.88 -10.40
CA ALA A 95 13.78 -7.23 -11.61
C ALA A 95 12.29 -7.51 -11.83
N ILE A 96 11.85 -8.75 -11.62
CA ILE A 96 10.42 -9.14 -11.70
C ILE A 96 9.58 -8.39 -10.66
N LEU A 97 10.08 -8.23 -9.43
CA LEU A 97 9.38 -7.44 -8.42
C LEU A 97 9.36 -5.95 -8.78
N GLN A 98 10.46 -5.46 -9.35
CA GLN A 98 10.59 -4.06 -9.76
C GLN A 98 9.60 -3.70 -10.88
N SER A 99 9.36 -4.59 -11.86
CA SER A 99 8.38 -4.32 -12.92
C SER A 99 6.97 -4.09 -12.36
N VAL A 100 6.56 -4.89 -11.38
CA VAL A 100 5.27 -4.70 -10.70
C VAL A 100 5.25 -3.40 -9.88
N THR A 101 6.33 -3.08 -9.14
CA THR A 101 6.36 -1.89 -8.28
C THR A 101 6.56 -0.57 -9.04
N HIS A 102 7.11 -0.61 -10.26
CA HIS A 102 7.38 0.59 -11.06
C HIS A 102 6.08 1.36 -11.38
N ASN A 103 4.97 0.65 -11.57
CA ASN A 103 3.65 1.22 -11.86
C ASN A 103 2.65 1.06 -10.72
N LEU A 104 3.14 0.98 -9.47
CA LEU A 104 2.30 0.85 -8.29
C LEU A 104 1.27 1.98 -8.17
N GLN A 105 1.59 3.19 -8.67
CA GLN A 105 0.65 4.31 -8.70
C GLN A 105 -0.58 4.02 -9.57
N GLN A 106 -0.40 3.43 -10.76
CA GLN A 106 -1.51 3.06 -11.63
C GLN A 106 -2.32 1.92 -11.01
N LEU A 107 -1.64 0.93 -10.40
CA LEU A 107 -2.29 -0.17 -9.70
C LEU A 107 -3.14 0.31 -8.52
N ILE A 108 -2.66 1.28 -7.73
CA ILE A 108 -3.45 1.86 -6.63
C ILE A 108 -4.69 2.57 -7.17
N LEU A 109 -4.56 3.31 -8.28
CA LEU A 109 -5.67 4.03 -8.88
C LEU A 109 -6.74 3.07 -9.44
N THR A 110 -6.33 1.96 -10.05
CA THR A 110 -7.27 0.94 -10.54
C THR A 110 -7.95 0.21 -9.39
N ILE A 111 -7.24 -0.15 -8.32
CA ILE A 111 -7.85 -0.72 -7.11
C ILE A 111 -8.88 0.24 -6.50
N MET A 112 -8.59 1.54 -6.45
CA MET A 112 -9.54 2.55 -5.98
C MET A 112 -10.80 2.56 -6.86
N MET A 113 -10.65 2.50 -8.18
CA MET A 113 -11.77 2.42 -9.11
C MET A 113 -12.62 1.15 -8.89
N VAL A 114 -11.99 -0.02 -8.68
CA VAL A 114 -12.70 -1.27 -8.34
C VAL A 114 -13.53 -1.08 -7.09
N LEU A 115 -12.94 -0.54 -6.02
CA LEU A 115 -13.64 -0.36 -4.75
C LEU A 115 -14.86 0.55 -4.90
N VAL A 116 -14.75 1.64 -5.67
CA VAL A 116 -15.88 2.54 -5.94
C VAL A 116 -16.98 1.83 -6.72
N VAL A 117 -16.64 1.12 -7.79
CA VAL A 117 -17.62 0.38 -8.61
C VAL A 117 -18.32 -0.69 -7.77
N VAL A 118 -17.56 -1.55 -7.07
CA VAL A 118 -18.10 -2.60 -6.20
C VAL A 118 -19.00 -2.01 -5.11
N TYR A 119 -18.63 -0.86 -4.53
CA TYR A 119 -19.46 -0.17 -3.55
C TYR A 119 -20.80 0.30 -4.13
N LEU A 120 -20.81 0.88 -5.33
CA LEU A 120 -22.05 1.29 -6.02
C LEU A 120 -22.98 0.08 -6.26
N TYR A 121 -22.42 -1.03 -6.75
CA TYR A 121 -23.15 -2.29 -6.93
C TYR A 121 -23.70 -2.82 -5.59
N THR A 122 -22.89 -2.77 -4.53
CA THR A 122 -23.32 -3.16 -3.17
C THR A 122 -24.51 -2.32 -2.69
N VAL A 123 -24.49 -1.00 -2.90
CA VAL A 123 -25.61 -0.11 -2.52
C VAL A 123 -26.88 -0.49 -3.27
N ILE A 124 -26.77 -0.76 -4.58
CA ILE A 124 -27.90 -1.18 -5.41
C ILE A 124 -28.46 -2.52 -4.91
N ALA A 125 -27.59 -3.51 -4.69
CA ALA A 125 -27.98 -4.81 -4.15
C ALA A 125 -28.64 -4.73 -2.77
N PHE A 126 -28.07 -3.93 -1.87
CA PHE A 126 -28.60 -3.78 -0.50
C PHE A 126 -29.98 -3.12 -0.47
N ASN A 127 -30.28 -2.19 -1.38
CA ASN A 127 -31.57 -1.50 -1.43
C ASN A 127 -32.64 -2.30 -2.19
N PHE A 128 -32.29 -2.89 -3.34
CA PHE A 128 -33.27 -3.47 -4.25
C PHE A 128 -33.28 -5.00 -4.26
N PHE A 129 -32.12 -5.63 -4.09
CA PHE A 129 -31.97 -7.09 -4.24
C PHE A 129 -31.73 -7.82 -2.91
N ARG A 130 -31.91 -7.16 -1.76
CA ARG A 130 -31.60 -7.69 -0.43
C ARG A 130 -32.16 -9.09 -0.16
N LYS A 131 -33.36 -9.38 -0.66
CA LYS A 131 -34.02 -10.69 -0.51
C LYS A 131 -33.23 -11.85 -1.11
N PHE A 132 -32.45 -11.61 -2.16
CA PHE A 132 -31.64 -12.64 -2.82
C PHE A 132 -30.31 -12.92 -2.10
N PHE A 133 -29.88 -12.02 -1.20
CA PHE A 133 -28.62 -12.13 -0.45
C PHE A 133 -28.84 -12.55 1.01
N VAL A 134 -30.08 -12.85 1.36
CA VAL A 134 -30.49 -13.30 2.69
C VAL A 134 -31.31 -14.55 2.45
N GLN A 135 -30.65 -15.70 2.51
CA GLN A 135 -31.34 -16.99 2.43
C GLN A 135 -31.84 -17.35 3.81
N GLU A 136 -33.15 -17.59 3.93
CA GLU A 136 -33.72 -18.17 5.13
C GLU A 136 -33.32 -19.64 5.17
N GLY A 137 -32.59 -20.05 6.21
CA GLY A 137 -32.15 -21.45 6.35
C GLY A 137 -33.36 -22.37 6.46
N GLU A 138 -33.30 -23.53 5.79
CA GLU A 138 -34.32 -24.57 5.97
C GLU A 138 -34.25 -25.15 7.39
N ASP A 139 -35.42 -25.44 7.96
CA ASP A 139 -35.72 -26.19 9.18
C ASP A 139 -34.53 -26.50 10.13
N GLY A 140 -34.05 -25.48 10.85
CA GLY A 140 -33.14 -25.62 11.99
C GLY A 140 -31.70 -25.16 11.77
N GLU A 141 -31.33 -24.72 10.57
CA GLU A 141 -30.03 -24.08 10.29
C GLU A 141 -30.07 -22.55 10.45
N GLU A 142 -28.95 -21.95 10.84
CA GLU A 142 -28.84 -20.49 10.92
C GLU A 142 -28.95 -19.89 9.50
N PRO A 143 -29.79 -18.85 9.30
CA PRO A 143 -29.98 -18.26 7.98
C PRO A 143 -28.67 -17.66 7.43
N ASP A 144 -28.37 -17.91 6.16
CA ASP A 144 -27.17 -17.38 5.52
C ASP A 144 -27.38 -15.91 5.10
N ARG A 145 -26.96 -15.01 6.00
CA ARG A 145 -27.18 -13.56 5.88
C ARG A 145 -25.96 -12.85 5.32
N LYS A 146 -25.75 -12.93 4.00
CA LYS A 146 -24.63 -12.22 3.32
C LYS A 146 -24.79 -10.70 3.33
N CYS A 147 -26.02 -10.18 3.20
CA CYS A 147 -26.31 -8.73 3.18
C CYS A 147 -27.25 -8.27 4.31
N HIS A 148 -26.92 -8.57 5.57
CA HIS A 148 -27.64 -8.02 6.73
C HIS A 148 -27.21 -6.57 7.06
N ASN A 149 -25.90 -6.31 7.00
CA ASN A 149 -25.27 -5.02 7.20
C ASN A 149 -24.59 -4.55 5.91
N MET A 150 -24.50 -3.24 5.73
CA MET A 150 -23.86 -2.66 4.55
C MET A 150 -22.39 -3.08 4.39
N LEU A 151 -21.65 -3.13 5.51
CA LEU A 151 -20.25 -3.57 5.51
C LEU A 151 -20.10 -5.04 5.11
N THR A 152 -20.93 -5.92 5.65
CA THR A 152 -20.90 -7.36 5.31
C THR A 152 -21.26 -7.58 3.84
N CYS A 153 -22.27 -6.85 3.34
CA CYS A 153 -22.66 -6.90 1.94
C CYS A 153 -21.52 -6.44 1.02
N PHE A 154 -20.81 -5.38 1.40
CA PHE A 154 -19.64 -4.87 0.66
C PHE A 154 -18.49 -5.87 0.65
N ILE A 155 -18.14 -6.43 1.81
CA ILE A 155 -17.09 -7.45 1.92
C ILE A 155 -17.44 -8.67 1.07
N TYR A 156 -18.71 -9.09 1.07
CA TYR A 156 -19.17 -10.22 0.25
C TYR A 156 -19.05 -9.92 -1.26
N HIS A 157 -19.49 -8.76 -1.74
CA HIS A 157 -19.34 -8.36 -3.15
C HIS A 157 -17.86 -8.22 -3.56
N PHE A 158 -17.02 -7.67 -2.68
CA PHE A 158 -15.59 -7.53 -2.96
C PHE A 158 -14.87 -8.89 -2.98
N TYR A 159 -15.15 -9.76 -2.01
CA TYR A 159 -14.47 -11.04 -1.88
C TYR A 159 -15.00 -12.09 -2.86
N ALA A 160 -16.31 -12.33 -2.86
CA ALA A 160 -16.92 -13.35 -3.71
C ALA A 160 -17.06 -12.86 -5.15
N GLY A 161 -17.56 -11.63 -5.35
CA GLY A 161 -17.82 -11.10 -6.68
C GLY A 161 -16.56 -10.86 -7.53
N VAL A 162 -15.45 -10.37 -6.95
CA VAL A 162 -14.19 -10.16 -7.71
C VAL A 162 -13.41 -11.46 -7.91
N ARG A 163 -13.63 -12.46 -7.05
CA ARG A 163 -12.94 -13.76 -7.13
C ARG A 163 -13.66 -14.76 -8.03
N ALA A 164 -14.98 -14.69 -8.11
CA ALA A 164 -15.79 -15.57 -8.93
C ALA A 164 -15.54 -15.30 -10.41
N GLY A 165 -15.30 -16.37 -11.18
CA GLY A 165 -14.93 -16.30 -12.59
C GLY A 165 -16.01 -15.69 -13.49
N GLY A 166 -17.28 -15.77 -13.11
CA GLY A 166 -18.45 -15.14 -13.77
C GLY A 166 -19.06 -13.98 -13.00
N GLY A 167 -18.42 -13.51 -11.92
CA GLY A 167 -18.93 -12.43 -11.07
C GLY A 167 -19.89 -12.90 -9.97
N ILE A 168 -20.64 -11.97 -9.39
CA ILE A 168 -21.46 -12.23 -8.19
C ILE A 168 -22.63 -13.22 -8.45
N GLY A 169 -23.05 -13.38 -9.71
CA GLY A 169 -24.13 -14.29 -10.09
C GLY A 169 -23.79 -15.77 -9.95
N ASP A 170 -22.50 -16.16 -9.92
CA ASP A 170 -22.08 -17.56 -9.74
C ASP A 170 -22.28 -18.07 -8.30
N GLU A 171 -22.32 -17.16 -7.33
CA GLU A 171 -22.40 -17.47 -5.91
C GLU A 171 -23.82 -17.33 -5.35
N LEU A 172 -24.74 -16.75 -6.12
CA LEU A 172 -26.14 -16.62 -5.74
C LEU A 172 -27.03 -17.63 -6.46
N GLU A 173 -28.17 -17.91 -5.84
CA GLU A 173 -29.21 -18.72 -6.46
C GLU A 173 -29.73 -18.09 -7.74
N SER A 174 -30.21 -18.95 -8.63
CA SER A 174 -30.70 -18.52 -9.93
C SER A 174 -31.92 -17.61 -9.77
N PRO A 175 -32.02 -16.50 -10.52
CA PRO A 175 -33.10 -15.53 -10.39
C PRO A 175 -34.44 -15.98 -11.04
N TYR A 176 -34.50 -17.19 -11.61
CA TYR A 176 -35.64 -17.68 -12.36
C TYR A 176 -36.90 -17.80 -11.51
N GLY A 177 -38.02 -17.25 -12.01
CA GLY A 177 -39.32 -17.39 -11.38
C GLY A 177 -39.66 -16.33 -10.33
N ASP A 178 -38.81 -15.31 -10.17
CA ASP A 178 -39.09 -14.13 -9.33
C ASP A 178 -39.47 -12.90 -10.16
N GLU A 179 -40.26 -11.98 -9.61
CA GLU A 179 -40.66 -10.73 -10.29
C GLU A 179 -39.47 -9.84 -10.67
N LEU A 180 -38.33 -9.99 -9.98
CA LEU A 180 -37.09 -9.25 -10.24
C LEU A 180 -36.07 -10.05 -11.06
N GLU A 181 -36.50 -11.09 -11.78
CA GLU A 181 -35.62 -11.95 -12.60
C GLU A 181 -34.78 -11.13 -13.61
N TYR A 182 -35.44 -10.34 -14.45
CA TYR A 182 -34.78 -9.52 -15.47
C TYR A 182 -33.83 -8.46 -14.88
N PRO A 183 -34.24 -7.60 -13.93
CA PRO A 183 -33.32 -6.62 -13.37
C PRO A 183 -32.15 -7.26 -12.61
N ARG A 184 -32.35 -8.44 -12.01
CA ARG A 184 -31.27 -9.20 -11.38
C ARG A 184 -30.27 -9.75 -12.39
N MET A 185 -30.76 -10.32 -13.49
CA MET A 185 -29.91 -10.81 -14.58
C MET A 185 -29.06 -9.68 -15.20
N PHE A 186 -29.64 -8.50 -15.45
CA PHE A 186 -28.86 -7.35 -15.94
C PHE A 186 -27.84 -6.84 -14.91
N TYR A 187 -28.18 -6.88 -13.63
CA TYR A 187 -27.27 -6.54 -12.55
C TYR A 187 -26.03 -7.46 -12.56
N ASP A 188 -26.23 -8.78 -12.61
CA ASP A 188 -25.13 -9.76 -12.60
C ASP A 188 -24.24 -9.66 -13.86
N ILE A 189 -24.86 -9.53 -15.05
CA ILE A 189 -24.12 -9.36 -16.33
C ILE A 189 -23.30 -8.06 -16.35
N SER A 190 -23.91 -6.95 -15.91
CA SER A 190 -23.21 -5.66 -15.89
C SER A 190 -22.05 -5.66 -14.89
N PHE A 191 -22.25 -6.25 -13.70
CA PHE A 191 -21.21 -6.42 -12.69
C PHE A 191 -20.03 -7.21 -13.27
N PHE A 192 -20.28 -8.35 -13.92
CA PHE A 192 -19.25 -9.15 -14.56
C PHE A 192 -18.48 -8.35 -15.62
N PHE A 193 -19.17 -7.64 -16.51
CA PHE A 193 -18.53 -6.83 -17.54
C PHE A 193 -17.59 -5.76 -16.95
N PHE A 194 -18.05 -5.00 -15.95
CA PHE A 194 -17.21 -3.98 -15.33
C PHE A 194 -16.00 -4.57 -14.58
N VAL A 195 -16.18 -5.68 -13.86
CA VAL A 195 -15.06 -6.35 -13.16
C VAL A 195 -14.04 -6.89 -14.17
N ILE A 196 -14.48 -7.56 -15.25
CA ILE A 196 -13.58 -8.07 -16.29
C ILE A 196 -12.82 -6.93 -17.00
N VAL A 197 -13.50 -5.85 -17.38
CA VAL A 197 -12.85 -4.68 -18.00
C VAL A 197 -11.74 -4.14 -17.09
N ILE A 198 -11.97 -4.07 -15.79
CA ILE A 198 -10.96 -3.57 -14.84
C ILE A 198 -9.84 -4.58 -14.62
N LEU A 199 -10.13 -5.89 -14.54
CA LEU A 199 -9.11 -6.94 -14.44
C LEU A 199 -8.19 -6.94 -15.67
N VAL A 200 -8.74 -6.76 -16.86
CA VAL A 200 -7.95 -6.61 -18.10
C VAL A 200 -7.12 -5.33 -18.07
N ALA A 201 -7.66 -4.21 -17.58
CA ALA A 201 -6.91 -2.97 -17.42
C ALA A 201 -5.73 -3.11 -16.44
N ILE A 202 -5.88 -3.90 -15.37
CA ILE A 202 -4.78 -4.23 -14.44
C ILE A 202 -3.71 -5.06 -15.16
N MET A 203 -4.10 -6.10 -15.90
CA MET A 203 -3.14 -6.93 -16.66
C MET A 203 -2.36 -6.10 -17.69
N GLN A 204 -3.06 -5.26 -18.45
CA GLN A 204 -2.43 -4.34 -19.41
C GLN A 204 -1.54 -3.31 -18.73
N GLY A 205 -1.96 -2.79 -17.56
CA GLY A 205 -1.16 -1.87 -16.76
C GLY A 205 0.15 -2.48 -16.25
N ILE A 206 0.21 -3.80 -16.04
CA ILE A 206 1.43 -4.53 -15.64
C ILE A 206 2.25 -4.93 -16.87
N SER A 207 1.62 -5.36 -17.98
CA SER A 207 2.32 -5.81 -19.19
C SER A 207 2.92 -4.67 -20.03
N ASN A 208 2.32 -3.47 -20.04
CA ASN A 208 2.89 -2.32 -20.76
C ASN A 208 4.14 -1.74 -20.07
N VAL A 209 4.42 -2.14 -18.82
CA VAL A 209 5.62 -1.75 -18.08
C VAL A 209 6.87 -2.42 -18.62
N ASP A 210 6.73 -3.62 -19.18
CA ASP A 210 7.87 -4.40 -19.67
C ASP A 210 8.39 -3.91 -21.04
N TYR A 211 7.78 -2.88 -21.64
CA TYR A 211 8.08 -2.40 -23.00
C TYR A 211 8.69 -0.99 -23.09
N ASP A 212 8.79 -0.24 -21.99
CA ASP A 212 9.48 1.06 -21.88
C ASP A 212 10.66 0.97 -20.90
#